data_AF-A0A5C2SK32-F1
#
_entry.id   AF-A0A5C2SK32-F1
#
_cell.length_a   1.000
_cell.length_b   1.000
_cell.length_c   1.000
_cell.angle_alpha   90.00
_cell.angle_beta   90.00
_cell.angle_gamma   90.00
#
_symmetry.space_group_name_H-M   'P 1'
#
loop_
_entity.id
_entity.type
_entity.pdbx_description
1 polymer ?
#
loop_
_entity_poly.entity_id
_entity_poly.type
_entity_poly.pdbx_seq_one_letter_code
_entity_poly.pdbx_strand_id
1 'polypeptide(L)'
;MNSLYTLGVRQTNSIQADLERLRNGEKSASLLGQISASLAAMHRTVEDYDSMAKREIIKAKQEKAMMRVQKFRSDYSDLRVQFERLKAEHEATARAELLSGSSSSTGPMSAPGDTRRRFMQPSPEEEVSESPFRGSTPLSLNGALREDHALREHSFIQNTDNRLDEFIAQGRAVLDDLVDQRNVLKGTQRRLLDAANTLGLSRDVIGWIERRSTQDMYIFFAGAIFTFFCFFLIWKYLG
;
A
#
# COMPACT_ATOMS: atom_id res chain seq x y z
N MET A 1 23.33 2.24 13.66
CA MET A 1 23.31 1.04 12.81
C MET A 1 22.91 -0.23 13.57
N ASN A 2 23.62 -0.70 14.60
CA ASN A 2 23.23 -1.96 15.26
C ASN A 2 21.83 -1.93 15.90
N SER A 3 21.42 -0.80 16.49
CA SER A 3 20.06 -0.63 17.03
C SER A 3 18.97 -0.79 15.97
N LEU A 4 19.12 -0.14 14.81
CA LEU A 4 18.18 -0.26 13.69
C LEU A 4 18.13 -1.68 13.12
N TYR A 5 19.27 -2.37 13.05
CA TYR A 5 19.30 -3.78 12.64
C TYR A 5 18.48 -4.65 13.60
N THR A 6 18.70 -4.52 14.91
CA THR A 6 17.93 -5.27 15.92
C THR A 6 16.44 -4.93 15.87
N LEU A 7 16.09 -3.66 15.64
CA LEU A 7 14.71 -3.24 15.46
C LEU A 7 14.08 -3.89 14.22
N GLY A 8 14.76 -3.87 13.08
CA GLY A 8 14.30 -4.49 11.84
C GLY A 8 14.08 -6.00 11.98
N VAL A 9 14.99 -6.71 12.66
CA VAL A 9 14.82 -8.14 12.98
C VAL A 9 13.58 -8.37 13.85
N ARG A 10 13.39 -7.54 14.90
CA ARG A 10 12.23 -7.66 15.78
C ARG A 10 10.92 -7.41 15.01
N GLN A 11 10.87 -6.39 14.16
CA GLN A 11 9.72 -6.08 13.32
C GLN A 11 9.41 -7.21 12.34
N THR A 12 10.44 -7.80 11.73
CA THR A 12 10.29 -8.95 10.83
C THR A 12 9.64 -10.13 11.57
N ASN A 13 10.16 -10.46 12.76
CA ASN A 13 9.63 -11.55 13.57
C ASN A 13 8.20 -11.30 14.07
N SER A 14 7.86 -10.05 14.44
CA SER A 14 6.49 -9.71 14.86
C SER A 14 5.51 -9.81 13.70
N ILE A 15 5.88 -9.33 12.51
CA ILE A 15 5.04 -9.43 11.31
C ILE A 15 4.83 -10.90 10.93
N GLN A 16 5.88 -11.72 11.01
CA GLN A 16 5.76 -13.16 10.78
C GLN A 16 4.77 -13.82 11.76
N ALA A 17 4.91 -13.54 13.07
CA ALA A 17 3.99 -14.07 14.07
C ALA A 17 2.53 -13.63 13.83
N ASP A 18 2.32 -12.36 13.46
CA ASP A 18 0.98 -11.84 13.16
C ASP A 18 0.41 -12.47 11.87
N LEU A 19 1.23 -12.70 10.83
CA LEU A 19 0.83 -13.44 9.62
C LEU A 19 0.48 -14.91 9.92
N GLU A 20 1.19 -15.54 10.84
CA GLU A 20 0.87 -16.91 11.27
C GLU A 20 -0.47 -16.99 12.00
N ARG A 21 -0.79 -16.01 12.86
CA ARG A 21 -2.12 -15.91 13.48
C ARG A 21 -3.22 -15.78 12.42
N LEU A 22 -2.96 -14.95 11.41
CA LEU A 22 -3.90 -14.74 10.31
C LEU A 22 -4.10 -16.01 9.46
N ARG A 23 -3.01 -16.76 9.21
CA ARG A 23 -3.04 -18.08 8.56
C ARG A 23 -3.80 -19.12 9.39
N ASN A 24 -3.68 -19.07 10.72
CA ASN A 24 -4.36 -20.00 11.63
C ASN A 24 -5.87 -19.71 11.80
N GLY A 25 -6.40 -18.70 11.12
CA GLY A 25 -7.83 -18.39 11.08
C GLY A 25 -8.26 -17.23 11.98
N GLU A 26 -7.34 -16.55 12.66
CA GLU A 26 -7.64 -15.33 13.40
C GLU A 26 -7.76 -14.15 12.42
N LYS A 27 -8.92 -14.01 11.80
CA LYS A 27 -9.17 -13.04 10.71
C LYS A 27 -9.84 -11.76 11.22
N SER A 28 -9.27 -11.12 12.25
CA SER A 28 -9.82 -9.87 12.79
C SER A 28 -9.38 -8.65 11.97
N ALA A 29 -10.30 -7.69 11.79
CA ALA A 29 -10.00 -6.42 11.11
C ALA A 29 -8.89 -5.64 11.83
N SER A 30 -8.81 -5.76 13.16
CA SER A 30 -7.74 -5.18 13.98
C SER A 30 -6.37 -5.78 13.68
N LEU A 31 -6.27 -7.11 13.53
CA LEU A 31 -5.01 -7.79 13.18
C LEU A 31 -4.55 -7.39 11.78
N LEU A 32 -5.47 -7.29 10.82
CA LEU A 32 -5.17 -6.79 9.47
C LEU A 32 -4.59 -5.37 9.49
N GLY A 33 -5.19 -4.48 10.28
CA GLY A 33 -4.70 -3.11 10.48
C GLY A 33 -3.35 -3.04 11.20
N GLN A 34 -3.14 -3.90 12.20
CA GLN A 34 -1.86 -4.02 12.91
C GLN A 34 -0.74 -4.49 11.98
N ILE A 35 -1.00 -5.49 11.13
CA ILE A 35 -0.02 -5.99 10.15
C ILE A 35 0.28 -4.92 9.10
N SER A 36 -0.72 -4.19 8.61
CA SER A 36 -0.48 -3.11 7.65
C SER A 36 0.36 -1.98 8.25
N ALA A 37 0.08 -1.59 9.50
CA ALA A 37 0.84 -0.56 10.21
C ALA A 37 2.29 -1.00 10.50
N SER A 38 2.49 -2.25 10.91
CA SER A 38 3.82 -2.80 11.18
C SER A 38 4.66 -2.97 9.91
N LEU A 39 4.05 -3.34 8.76
CA LEU A 39 4.69 -3.32 7.45
C LEU A 39 5.15 -1.91 7.06
N ALA A 40 4.29 -0.90 7.23
CA ALA A 40 4.67 0.49 6.96
C ALA A 40 5.82 0.97 7.86
N ALA A 41 5.80 0.58 9.14
CA ALA A 41 6.89 0.87 10.07
C ALA A 41 8.20 0.16 9.66
N MET A 42 8.15 -1.10 9.23
CA MET A 42 9.31 -1.84 8.73
C MET A 42 9.88 -1.21 7.46
N HIS A 43 9.04 -0.74 6.55
CA HIS A 43 9.52 -0.03 5.37
C HIS A 43 10.36 1.20 5.73
N ARG A 44 9.87 2.02 6.68
CA ARG A 44 10.61 3.19 7.18
C ARG A 44 11.94 2.80 7.83
N THR A 45 11.97 1.74 8.65
CA THR A 45 13.24 1.30 9.28
C THR A 45 14.25 0.80 8.26
N VAL A 46 13.80 0.16 7.17
CA VAL A 46 14.67 -0.25 6.05
C VAL A 46 15.23 0.96 5.31
N GLU A 47 14.42 1.99 5.05
CA GLU A 47 14.89 3.24 4.43
C GLU A 47 15.90 3.97 5.33
N ASP A 48 15.62 4.06 6.63
CA ASP A 48 16.54 4.65 7.60
C ASP A 48 17.86 3.87 7.65
N TYR A 49 17.79 2.54 7.64
CA TYR A 49 18.98 1.68 7.63
C TYR A 49 19.79 1.81 6.33
N ASP A 50 19.13 1.91 5.17
CA ASP A 50 19.78 2.18 3.87
C ASP A 50 20.49 3.54 3.86
N SER A 51 19.83 4.57 4.41
CA SER A 51 20.43 5.90 4.53
C SER A 51 21.69 5.90 5.41
N MET A 52 21.66 5.15 6.52
CA MET A 52 22.83 4.98 7.40
C MET A 52 23.93 4.15 6.72
N ALA A 53 23.58 3.10 5.99
CA ALA A 53 24.54 2.26 5.28
C ALA A 53 25.31 3.06 4.22
N LYS A 54 24.62 3.91 3.46
CA LYS A 54 25.25 4.80 2.45
C LYS A 54 26.19 5.83 3.06
N ARG A 55 25.91 6.30 4.28
CA ARG A 55 26.73 7.27 5.02
C ARG A 55 27.92 6.66 5.76
N GLU A 56 28.01 5.33 5.82
CA GLU A 56 29.11 4.65 6.50
C GLU A 56 30.43 4.82 5.72
N ILE A 57 31.47 5.30 6.41
CA ILE A 57 32.77 5.65 5.81
C ILE A 57 33.65 4.39 5.64
N ILE A 58 33.49 3.41 6.53
CA ILE A 58 34.28 2.18 6.51
C ILE A 58 33.69 1.21 5.48
N LYS A 59 34.35 1.06 4.32
CA LYS A 59 33.90 0.19 3.20
C LYS A 59 33.43 -1.20 3.62
N ALA A 60 34.21 -1.90 4.46
CA ALA A 60 33.83 -3.24 4.92
C ALA A 60 32.54 -3.26 5.77
N LYS A 61 32.29 -2.21 6.57
CA LYS A 61 31.04 -2.08 7.34
C LYS A 61 29.89 -1.65 6.45
N GLN A 62 30.15 -0.77 5.47
CA GLN A 62 29.19 -0.33 4.48
C GLN A 62 28.68 -1.51 3.64
N GLU A 63 29.55 -2.36 3.12
CA GLU A 63 29.17 -3.56 2.36
C GLU A 63 28.30 -4.51 3.19
N LYS A 64 28.69 -4.78 4.44
CA LYS A 64 27.89 -5.59 5.37
C LYS A 64 26.53 -4.98 5.67
N ALA A 65 26.46 -3.65 5.83
CA ALA A 65 25.21 -2.95 6.05
C ALA A 65 24.32 -2.99 4.80
N MET A 66 24.89 -2.80 3.60
CA MET A 66 24.17 -2.90 2.32
C MET A 66 23.62 -4.30 2.07
N MET A 67 24.36 -5.37 2.39
CA MET A 67 23.85 -6.75 2.33
C MET A 67 22.65 -6.96 3.27
N ARG A 68 22.70 -6.39 4.48
CA ARG A 68 21.58 -6.45 5.43
C ARG A 68 20.36 -5.66 4.93
N VAL A 69 20.57 -4.50 4.32
CA VAL A 69 19.49 -3.72 3.67
C VAL A 69 18.82 -4.54 2.58
N GLN A 70 19.61 -5.17 1.70
CA GLN A 70 19.08 -6.03 0.63
C GLN A 70 18.26 -7.19 1.20
N LYS A 71 18.76 -7.85 2.26
CA LYS A 71 18.01 -8.89 2.95
C LYS A 71 16.67 -8.36 3.48
N PHE A 72 16.66 -7.25 4.22
CA PHE A 72 15.41 -6.69 4.74
C PHE A 72 14.44 -6.24 3.64
N ARG A 73 14.94 -5.79 2.48
CA ARG A 73 14.09 -5.48 1.32
C ARG A 73 13.41 -6.72 0.75
N SER A 74 14.16 -7.82 0.62
CA SER A 74 13.60 -9.12 0.21
C SER A 74 12.58 -9.62 1.23
N ASP A 75 12.93 -9.60 2.51
CA ASP A 75 12.03 -10.03 3.59
C ASP A 75 10.74 -9.19 3.59
N TYR A 76 10.86 -7.86 3.41
CA TYR A 76 9.71 -6.96 3.30
C TYR A 76 8.82 -7.30 2.10
N SER A 77 9.39 -7.53 0.91
CA SER A 77 8.59 -7.88 -0.28
C SER A 77 7.87 -9.21 -0.10
N ASP A 78 8.53 -10.20 0.50
CA ASP A 78 7.95 -11.52 0.72
C ASP A 78 6.80 -11.46 1.73
N LEU A 79 7.00 -10.75 2.86
CA LEU A 79 5.96 -10.53 3.86
C LEU A 79 4.77 -9.75 3.30
N ARG A 80 5.04 -8.75 2.44
CA ARG A 80 3.99 -7.97 1.79
C ARG A 80 3.15 -8.83 0.85
N VAL A 81 3.78 -9.68 0.03
CA VAL A 81 3.09 -10.61 -0.87
C VAL A 81 2.25 -11.61 -0.08
N GLN A 82 2.79 -12.16 1.02
CA GLN A 82 2.03 -13.09 1.89
C GLN A 82 0.81 -12.41 2.50
N PHE A 83 0.96 -11.19 3.00
CA PHE A 83 -0.14 -10.41 3.56
C PHE A 83 -1.25 -10.16 2.53
N GLU A 84 -0.91 -9.67 1.34
CA GLU A 84 -1.90 -9.39 0.29
C GLU A 84 -2.62 -10.67 -0.17
N ARG A 85 -1.91 -11.79 -0.26
CA ARG A 85 -2.52 -13.09 -0.59
C ARG A 85 -3.55 -13.51 0.46
N LEU A 86 -3.18 -13.48 1.75
CA LEU A 86 -4.08 -13.88 2.83
C LEU A 86 -5.26 -12.91 2.98
N LYS A 87 -5.03 -11.62 2.76
CA LYS A 87 -6.07 -10.60 2.75
C LYS A 87 -7.07 -10.83 1.61
N ALA A 88 -6.59 -11.11 0.40
CA ALA A 88 -7.44 -11.42 -0.75
C ALA A 88 -8.26 -12.70 -0.53
N GLU A 89 -7.66 -13.73 0.07
CA GLU A 89 -8.37 -14.96 0.44
C GLU A 89 -9.49 -14.68 1.46
N HIS A 90 -9.20 -13.87 2.49
CA HIS A 90 -10.22 -13.46 3.46
C HIS A 90 -11.37 -12.69 2.80
N GLU A 91 -11.05 -11.70 1.97
CA GLU A 91 -12.05 -10.89 1.28
C GLU A 91 -12.91 -11.74 0.31
N ALA A 92 -12.32 -12.73 -0.34
CA ALA A 92 -13.03 -13.70 -1.17
C ALA A 92 -13.97 -14.59 -0.33
N THR A 93 -13.51 -15.11 0.81
CA THR A 93 -14.36 -15.91 1.72
C THR A 93 -15.52 -15.10 2.29
N ALA A 94 -15.28 -13.86 2.73
CA ALA A 94 -16.32 -12.97 3.24
C ALA A 94 -17.37 -12.64 2.16
N ARG A 95 -16.93 -12.36 0.92
CA ARG A 95 -17.86 -12.17 -0.21
C ARG A 95 -18.67 -13.42 -0.53
N ALA A 96 -18.04 -14.61 -0.49
CA ALA A 96 -18.72 -15.88 -0.76
C ALA A 96 -19.79 -16.20 0.30
N GLU A 97 -19.52 -15.92 1.58
CA GLU A 97 -20.52 -16.10 2.65
C GLU A 97 -21.72 -15.15 2.50
N LEU A 98 -21.50 -13.89 2.08
CA LEU A 98 -22.59 -12.94 1.81
C LEU A 98 -23.45 -13.38 0.62
N LEU A 99 -22.84 -13.92 -0.45
CA LEU A 99 -23.57 -14.48 -1.60
C LEU A 99 -24.31 -15.79 -1.23
N SER A 100 -23.69 -16.67 -0.44
CA SER A 100 -24.32 -17.91 0.04
C SER A 100 -25.50 -17.62 0.98
N GLY A 101 -25.36 -16.65 1.89
CA GLY A 101 -26.45 -16.21 2.77
C GLY A 101 -27.64 -15.61 2.01
N SER A 102 -27.37 -14.96 0.87
CA SER A 102 -28.41 -14.44 -0.03
C SER A 102 -29.08 -15.54 -0.88
N SER A 103 -28.42 -16.68 -1.05
CA SER A 103 -28.96 -17.84 -1.78
C SER A 103 -29.97 -18.65 -0.94
N SER A 104 -29.92 -18.55 0.39
CA SER A 104 -30.94 -19.12 1.28
C SER A 104 -32.22 -18.27 1.43
N SER A 105 -32.23 -17.05 0.88
CA SER A 105 -33.41 -16.15 0.92
C SER A 105 -34.08 -15.92 -0.43
N THR A 106 -33.69 -16.64 -1.49
CA THR A 106 -34.37 -16.57 -2.79
C THR A 106 -35.20 -17.83 -3.04
N GLY A 107 -36.41 -17.85 -2.47
CA GLY A 107 -37.49 -18.63 -3.07
C GLY A 107 -37.72 -18.14 -4.52
N PRO A 108 -38.13 -19.02 -5.46
CA PRO A 108 -38.19 -18.69 -6.86
C PRO A 108 -39.34 -17.71 -7.12
N MET A 109 -39.07 -16.41 -7.15
CA MET A 109 -40.02 -15.45 -7.71
C MET A 109 -39.78 -15.36 -9.21
N SER A 110 -40.74 -15.94 -9.91
CA SER A 110 -40.90 -15.86 -11.35
C SER A 110 -41.19 -14.41 -11.81
N ALA A 111 -40.67 -14.11 -13.00
CA ALA A 111 -41.04 -13.05 -13.95
C ALA A 111 -40.45 -11.62 -13.80
N PRO A 112 -39.80 -11.09 -14.87
CA PRO A 112 -39.45 -9.68 -15.00
C PRO A 112 -40.67 -8.89 -15.50
N GLY A 113 -41.37 -8.23 -14.58
CA GLY A 113 -42.57 -7.42 -14.85
C GLY A 113 -42.26 -5.95 -15.13
N ASP A 114 -42.07 -5.66 -16.41
CA ASP A 114 -42.26 -4.40 -17.14
C ASP A 114 -43.08 -3.31 -16.39
N THR A 115 -42.42 -2.26 -15.89
CA THR A 115 -43.03 -1.12 -15.16
C THR A 115 -43.76 -0.11 -16.05
N ARG A 116 -44.14 -0.47 -17.28
CA ARG A 116 -44.57 0.51 -18.28
C ARG A 116 -45.88 0.21 -19.00
N ARG A 117 -46.92 -0.23 -18.29
CA ARG A 117 -48.30 -0.22 -18.82
C ARG A 117 -49.34 0.14 -17.76
N ARG A 118 -49.35 1.40 -17.34
CA ARG A 118 -50.48 2.00 -16.60
C ARG A 118 -51.02 3.22 -17.35
N PHE A 119 -51.51 2.99 -18.56
CA PHE A 119 -52.46 3.90 -19.20
C PHE A 119 -53.26 3.10 -20.25
N MET A 120 -54.57 3.34 -20.27
CA MET A 120 -55.55 2.94 -21.31
C MET A 120 -56.38 1.64 -21.12
N GLN A 121 -57.54 1.80 -20.43
CA GLN A 121 -58.92 1.45 -20.91
C GLN A 121 -59.39 -0.04 -20.86
N PRO A 122 -60.71 -0.32 -21.02
CA PRO A 122 -61.86 -0.09 -20.13
C PRO A 122 -62.43 -1.41 -19.51
N SER A 123 -63.42 -1.26 -18.63
CA SER A 123 -64.22 -2.28 -17.90
C SER A 123 -64.82 -3.42 -18.76
N PRO A 124 -65.13 -4.58 -18.15
CA PRO A 124 -66.51 -4.80 -17.65
C PRO A 124 -66.61 -5.50 -16.27
N GLU A 125 -67.51 -4.96 -15.46
CA GLU A 125 -68.50 -5.67 -14.60
C GLU A 125 -68.08 -6.94 -13.86
N GLU A 126 -67.67 -6.80 -12.59
CA GLU A 126 -68.05 -7.77 -11.54
C GLU A 126 -68.40 -7.01 -10.25
N GLU A 127 -69.60 -7.28 -9.75
CA GLU A 127 -70.18 -6.65 -8.57
C GLU A 127 -69.41 -7.02 -7.29
N VAL A 128 -68.68 -6.06 -6.73
CA VAL A 128 -68.21 -6.14 -5.34
C VAL A 128 -68.92 -5.05 -4.56
N SER A 129 -69.92 -5.47 -3.79
CA SER A 129 -70.71 -4.63 -2.89
C SER A 129 -69.81 -3.94 -1.85
N GLU A 130 -69.57 -2.64 -2.01
CA GLU A 130 -68.93 -1.78 -0.99
C GLU A 130 -69.92 -1.47 0.14
N SER A 131 -69.86 -2.22 1.23
CA SER A 131 -70.49 -1.86 2.50
C SER A 131 -69.43 -1.36 3.49
N PRO A 132 -69.48 -0.09 3.94
CA PRO A 132 -68.50 0.50 4.87
C PRO A 132 -68.55 -0.02 6.32
N PHE A 133 -69.44 -0.96 6.65
CA PHE A 133 -69.70 -1.42 8.03
C PHE A 133 -69.26 -2.86 8.32
N ARG A 134 -68.50 -3.52 7.43
CA ARG A 134 -67.95 -4.85 7.74
C ARG A 134 -66.64 -4.70 8.52
N GLY A 135 -66.75 -4.67 9.84
CA GLY A 135 -65.61 -4.79 10.76
C GLY A 135 -64.78 -6.03 10.44
N SER A 136 -63.46 -5.84 10.41
CA SER A 136 -62.48 -6.88 10.15
C SER A 136 -62.62 -8.02 11.17
N THR A 137 -63.02 -9.18 10.68
CA THR A 137 -62.84 -10.44 11.41
C THR A 137 -61.34 -10.69 11.55
N PRO A 138 -60.82 -10.98 12.76
CA PRO A 138 -59.38 -11.11 12.97
C PRO A 138 -58.90 -12.45 12.42
N LEU A 139 -58.48 -12.46 11.15
CA LEU A 139 -57.62 -13.52 10.66
C LEU A 139 -56.20 -13.27 11.18
N SER A 140 -55.96 -13.76 12.40
CA SER A 140 -54.73 -13.63 13.20
C SER A 140 -53.45 -14.15 12.53
N LEU A 141 -53.51 -14.63 11.29
CA LEU A 141 -52.38 -15.22 10.55
C LEU A 141 -51.60 -14.18 9.72
N ASN A 142 -52.25 -13.11 9.24
CA ASN A 142 -51.59 -12.08 8.42
C ASN A 142 -50.95 -10.93 9.23
N GLY A 143 -51.41 -10.69 10.46
CA GLY A 143 -50.83 -9.68 11.36
C GLY A 143 -49.45 -10.08 11.87
N ALA A 144 -49.32 -11.33 12.35
CA ALA A 144 -48.07 -11.87 12.87
C ALA A 144 -46.95 -11.94 11.80
N LEU A 145 -47.30 -12.32 10.56
CA LEU A 145 -46.35 -12.30 9.43
C LEU A 145 -45.90 -10.87 9.08
N ARG A 146 -46.79 -9.88 9.19
CA ARG A 146 -46.47 -8.48 8.87
C ARG A 146 -45.63 -7.81 9.96
N GLU A 147 -45.89 -8.10 11.23
CA GLU A 147 -45.06 -7.63 12.35
C GLU A 147 -43.66 -8.25 12.32
N ASP A 148 -43.55 -9.56 12.06
CA ASP A 148 -42.25 -10.23 11.94
C ASP A 148 -41.42 -9.64 10.78
N HIS A 149 -42.06 -9.34 9.64
CA HIS A 149 -41.43 -8.62 8.54
C HIS A 149 -40.96 -7.20 8.93
N ALA A 150 -41.77 -6.44 9.67
CA ALA A 150 -41.40 -5.09 10.08
C ALA A 150 -40.22 -5.06 11.07
N LEU A 151 -40.18 -6.00 12.02
CA LEU A 151 -39.06 -6.13 12.95
C LEU A 151 -37.77 -6.57 12.25
N ARG A 152 -37.91 -7.45 11.25
CA ARG A 152 -36.79 -7.90 10.42
C ARG A 152 -36.25 -6.78 9.54
N GLU A 153 -37.11 -5.96 8.95
CA GLU A 153 -36.67 -4.78 8.19
C GLU A 153 -35.97 -3.77 9.10
N HIS A 154 -36.51 -3.51 10.29
CA HIS A 154 -35.90 -2.56 11.21
C HIS A 154 -34.50 -3.02 11.68
N SER A 155 -34.35 -4.32 12.00
CA SER A 155 -33.06 -4.89 12.38
C SER A 155 -32.08 -4.97 11.20
N PHE A 156 -32.58 -5.23 9.99
CA PHE A 156 -31.77 -5.20 8.77
C PHE A 156 -31.26 -3.79 8.46
N ILE A 157 -32.11 -2.76 8.59
CA ILE A 157 -31.73 -1.36 8.38
C ILE A 157 -30.67 -0.94 9.40
N GLN A 158 -30.87 -1.21 10.69
CA GLN A 158 -29.90 -0.85 11.73
C GLN A 158 -28.54 -1.55 11.54
N ASN A 159 -28.54 -2.84 11.18
CA ASN A 159 -27.31 -3.56 10.89
C ASN A 159 -26.63 -3.05 9.62
N THR A 160 -27.41 -2.59 8.64
CA THR A 160 -26.88 -2.03 7.39
C THR A 160 -26.27 -0.65 7.64
N ASP A 161 -26.92 0.22 8.40
CA ASP A 161 -26.41 1.54 8.76
C ASP A 161 -25.05 1.43 9.48
N ASN A 162 -24.97 0.56 10.50
CA ASN A 162 -23.71 0.33 11.22
C ASN A 162 -22.57 -0.16 10.30
N ARG A 163 -22.89 -1.06 9.36
CA ARG A 163 -21.90 -1.58 8.38
C ARG A 163 -21.51 -0.54 7.34
N LEU A 164 -22.44 0.31 6.91
CA LEU A 164 -22.15 1.41 5.99
C LEU A 164 -21.24 2.44 6.64
N ASP A 165 -21.49 2.79 7.90
CA ASP A 165 -20.62 3.70 8.66
C ASP A 165 -19.22 3.13 8.82
N GLU A 166 -19.09 1.83 9.10
CA GLU A 166 -17.79 1.16 9.17
C GLU A 166 -17.07 1.15 7.82
N PHE A 167 -17.78 0.89 6.71
CA PHE A 167 -17.20 0.99 5.37
C PHE A 167 -16.81 2.41 4.98
N ILE A 168 -17.57 3.42 5.40
CA ILE A 168 -17.24 4.83 5.17
C ILE A 168 -15.99 5.21 5.97
N ALA A 169 -15.90 4.79 7.24
CA ALA A 169 -14.73 5.01 8.08
C ALA A 169 -13.48 4.33 7.48
N GLN A 170 -13.61 3.08 7.05
CA GLN A 170 -12.55 2.34 6.37
C GLN A 170 -12.17 3.00 5.04
N GLY A 171 -13.14 3.42 4.23
CA GLY A 171 -12.92 4.10 2.96
C GLY A 171 -12.17 5.42 3.13
N ARG A 172 -12.49 6.19 4.19
CA ARG A 172 -11.75 7.40 4.56
C ARG A 172 -10.31 7.08 4.95
N ALA A 173 -10.09 6.07 5.78
CA ALA A 173 -8.75 5.67 6.19
C ALA A 173 -7.88 5.21 4.99
N VAL A 174 -8.47 4.46 4.04
CA VAL A 174 -7.78 4.04 2.81
C VAL A 174 -7.44 5.24 1.92
N LEU A 175 -8.36 6.19 1.75
CA LEU A 175 -8.10 7.39 0.98
C LEU A 175 -6.99 8.24 1.60
N ASP A 176 -6.96 8.34 2.93
CA ASP A 176 -5.91 9.07 3.66
C ASP A 176 -4.54 8.40 3.45
N ASP A 177 -4.47 7.07 3.53
CA ASP A 177 -3.26 6.30 3.24
C ASP A 177 -2.79 6.49 1.78
N LEU A 178 -3.71 6.54 0.81
CA LEU A 178 -3.37 6.82 -0.59
C LEU A 178 -2.84 8.24 -0.79
N VAL A 179 -3.39 9.22 -0.08
CA VAL A 179 -2.90 10.61 -0.10
C VAL A 179 -1.50 10.69 0.51
N ASP A 180 -1.26 9.98 1.61
CA ASP A 180 0.06 9.90 2.24
C ASP A 180 1.09 9.19 1.34
N GLN A 181 0.71 8.08 0.71
CA GLN A 181 1.55 7.39 -0.28
C GLN A 181 1.92 8.31 -1.45
N ARG A 182 0.97 9.12 -1.95
CA ARG A 182 1.24 10.13 -2.99
C ARG A 182 2.26 11.16 -2.52
N ASN A 183 2.18 11.61 -1.27
CA ASN A 183 3.13 12.58 -0.71
C ASN A 183 4.54 11.97 -0.58
N VAL A 184 4.64 10.68 -0.20
CA VAL A 184 5.90 9.92 -0.16
C VAL A 184 6.50 9.77 -1.56
N LEU A 185 5.69 9.44 -2.57
CA LEU A 185 6.14 9.32 -3.97
C LEU A 185 6.68 10.65 -4.51
N LYS A 186 6.02 11.78 -4.19
CA LYS A 186 6.54 13.12 -4.52
C LYS A 186 7.88 13.41 -3.84
N GLY A 187 8.02 13.04 -2.57
CA GLY A 187 9.28 13.17 -1.85
C GLY A 187 10.40 12.34 -2.48
N THR A 188 10.09 11.12 -2.91
CA THR A 188 11.02 10.21 -3.60
C THR A 188 11.42 10.77 -4.97
N GLN A 189 10.47 11.28 -5.76
CA GLN A 189 10.76 11.93 -7.04
C GLN A 189 11.71 13.11 -6.88
N ARG A 190 11.48 13.98 -5.87
CA ARG A 190 12.37 15.11 -5.57
C ARG A 190 13.78 14.62 -5.23
N ARG A 191 13.89 13.64 -4.33
CA ARG A 191 15.19 13.04 -3.96
C ARG A 191 15.91 12.40 -5.15
N LEU A 192 15.17 11.80 -6.08
CA LEU A 192 15.72 11.20 -7.28
C LEU A 192 16.23 12.27 -8.25
N LEU A 193 15.49 13.37 -8.43
CA LEU A 193 15.94 14.54 -9.19
C LEU A 193 17.20 15.17 -8.56
N ASP A 194 17.22 15.31 -7.24
CA ASP A 194 18.39 15.85 -6.51
C ASP A 194 19.60 14.91 -6.64
N ALA A 195 19.38 13.60 -6.55
CA ALA A 195 20.41 12.58 -6.79
C ALA A 195 20.90 12.61 -8.25
N ALA A 196 20.02 12.79 -9.22
CA ALA A 196 20.40 12.91 -10.63
C ALA A 196 21.22 14.18 -10.89
N ASN A 197 20.84 15.32 -10.29
CA ASN A 197 21.60 16.56 -10.38
C ASN A 197 22.98 16.45 -9.73
N THR A 198 23.09 15.79 -8.58
CA THR A 198 24.38 15.57 -7.90
C THR A 198 25.26 14.53 -8.60
N LEU A 199 24.69 13.49 -9.21
CA LEU A 199 25.42 12.54 -10.05
C LEU A 199 25.91 13.20 -11.36
N GLY A 200 25.11 14.09 -11.95
CA GLY A 200 25.51 14.92 -13.08
C GLY A 200 26.73 15.79 -12.74
N LEU A 201 26.65 16.53 -11.63
CA LEU A 201 27.76 17.29 -11.07
C LEU A 201 28.98 16.41 -10.75
N SER A 202 28.78 15.21 -10.20
CA SER A 202 29.87 14.26 -9.91
C SER A 202 30.59 13.82 -11.17
N ARG A 203 29.90 13.67 -12.30
CA ARG A 203 30.53 13.30 -13.58
C ARG A 203 31.41 14.44 -14.12
N ASP A 204 30.94 15.68 -13.98
CA ASP A 204 31.72 16.87 -14.35
C ASP A 204 32.93 17.06 -13.42
N VAL A 205 32.78 16.81 -12.12
CA VAL A 205 33.90 16.81 -11.15
C VAL A 205 34.91 15.70 -11.47
N ILE A 206 34.45 14.49 -11.84
CA ILE A 206 35.34 13.40 -12.28
C ILE A 206 36.18 13.84 -13.48
N GLY A 207 35.56 14.47 -14.49
CA GLY A 207 36.26 14.94 -15.68
C GLY A 207 37.22 16.10 -15.38
N TRP A 208 36.87 16.97 -14.43
CA TRP A 208 37.75 18.04 -13.97
C TRP A 208 39.00 17.51 -13.25
N ILE A 209 38.85 16.46 -12.44
CA ILE A 209 39.98 15.78 -11.77
C ILE A 209 40.92 15.15 -12.80
N GLU A 210 40.37 14.48 -13.81
CA GLU A 210 41.16 13.85 -14.87
C GLU A 210 41.94 14.88 -15.71
N ARG A 211 41.31 16.03 -16.03
CA ARG A 211 42.00 17.16 -16.69
C ARG A 211 43.12 17.74 -15.83
N ARG A 212 42.93 17.84 -14.52
CA ARG A 212 43.97 18.32 -13.60
C ARG A 212 45.19 17.38 -13.59
N SER A 213 44.96 16.08 -13.58
CA SER A 213 46.03 15.08 -13.61
C SER A 213 46.81 15.11 -14.92
N THR A 214 46.12 15.26 -16.05
CA THR A 214 46.79 15.41 -17.35
C THR A 214 47.57 16.72 -17.45
N GLN A 215 47.03 17.83 -16.95
CA GLN A 215 47.74 19.11 -16.88
C GLN A 215 49.01 19.03 -16.01
N ASP A 216 48.94 18.35 -14.87
CA ASP A 216 50.09 18.15 -13.98
C ASP A 216 51.20 17.33 -14.67
N MET A 217 50.82 16.31 -15.45
CA MET A 217 51.77 15.56 -16.27
C MET A 217 52.50 16.45 -17.29
N TYR A 218 51.79 17.38 -17.94
CA TYR A 218 52.43 18.34 -18.87
C TYR A 218 53.37 19.30 -18.15
N ILE A 219 53.01 19.81 -16.97
CA ILE A 219 53.87 20.70 -16.16
C ILE A 219 55.15 19.96 -15.75
N PHE A 220 55.04 18.69 -15.37
CA PHE A 220 56.20 17.86 -15.04
C PHE A 220 57.16 17.71 -16.24
N PHE A 221 56.64 17.35 -17.42
CA PHE A 221 57.47 17.22 -18.63
C PHE A 221 58.11 18.55 -19.05
N ALA A 222 57.37 19.66 -18.97
CA ALA A 222 57.91 20.98 -19.26
C ALA A 222 59.06 21.36 -18.30
N GLY A 223 58.89 21.11 -17.00
CA GLY A 223 59.94 21.31 -16.00
C GLY A 223 61.17 20.43 -16.26
N ALA A 224 60.97 19.15 -16.60
CA ALA A 224 62.05 18.24 -16.95
C ALA A 224 62.87 18.77 -18.16
N ILE A 225 62.21 19.17 -19.24
CA ILE A 225 62.89 19.73 -20.43
C ILE A 225 63.65 21.01 -20.08
N PHE A 226 63.05 21.91 -19.30
CA PHE A 226 63.69 23.15 -18.88
C PHE A 226 64.96 22.89 -18.06
N THR A 227 64.91 21.94 -17.12
CA THR A 227 66.10 21.59 -16.32
C THR A 227 67.22 20.99 -17.18
N PHE A 228 66.91 20.11 -18.13
CA PHE A 228 67.90 19.61 -19.10
C PHE A 228 68.49 20.73 -19.96
N PHE A 229 67.66 21.69 -20.40
CA PHE A 229 68.13 22.84 -21.15
C PHE A 229 69.10 23.72 -20.34
N CYS A 230 68.81 23.96 -19.06
CA CYS A 230 69.72 24.66 -18.16
C CYS A 230 71.06 23.93 -18.00
N PHE A 231 71.05 22.61 -17.82
CA PHE A 231 72.28 21.81 -17.76
C PHE A 231 73.10 21.92 -19.05
N PHE A 232 72.43 21.87 -20.20
CA PHE A 232 73.10 22.04 -21.51
C PHE A 232 73.76 23.42 -21.64
N LEU A 233 73.08 24.49 -21.21
CA LEU A 233 73.65 25.83 -21.22
C LEU A 233 74.86 25.95 -20.28
N ILE A 234 74.79 25.38 -19.08
CA ILE A 234 75.93 25.36 -18.15
C ILE A 234 77.12 24.62 -18.77
N TRP A 235 76.89 23.44 -19.36
CA TRP A 235 77.95 22.68 -20.03
C TRP A 235 78.59 23.45 -21.19
N LYS A 236 77.80 24.22 -21.95
CA LYS A 236 78.31 25.01 -23.10
C LYS A 236 79.03 26.31 -22.69
N TYR A 237 78.60 26.97 -21.62
CA TYR A 237 79.09 28.31 -21.25
C TYR A 237 80.14 28.29 -20.13
N LEU A 238 80.14 27.26 -19.28
CA LEU A 238 81.09 27.09 -18.16
C LEU A 238 82.08 25.93 -18.39
N GLY A 239 81.95 25.20 -19.49
CA GLY A 239 82.86 24.16 -19.97
C GLY A 239 83.60 24.60 -21.23
#